data_AF-A0A1D1XW64-F1
#
_entry.id   AF-A0A1D1XW64-F1
#
_cell.length_a   1.000
_cell.length_b   1.000
_cell.length_c   1.000
_cell.angle_alpha   90.00
_cell.angle_beta   90.00
_cell.angle_gamma   90.00
#
_symmetry.space_group_name_H-M   'P 1'
#
loop_
_entity.id
_entity.type
_entity.pdbx_description
1 polymer ?
#
loop_
_entity_poly.entity_id
_entity_poly.type
_entity_poly.pdbx_seq_one_letter_code
_entity_poly.pdbx_strand_id
1 'polypeptide(L)'
;MRSRHRPAPAAIGRSALLLAVARSALVLLRYSPPLCRSSPPRLMSSSSKIPGSLPPSRSIPAAAMDGESPAPPRGACLLVLCGKSDAEKDRARSMASEHNLKLLDAGEEIAVSLLPYSDGAANPTNPPPKMTFRAQRYMDALSTSRFGRLLLWSPRLPSTHDVVSQNFCELPLGSVCVADIQAKGRGRSKNVWESPPGCLMFSFTLQMEDGRAVPLVQYVVSLAVTEAIKDVCRAKDLPFLGVKIKWPNDLYLNGLKVGGILCTSTYRSKSLFVYE
;
A
#
# COMPACT_ATOMS: atom_id res chain seq x y z
N MET A 1 33.18 -33.03 10.67
CA MET A 1 32.20 -32.10 10.06
C MET A 1 32.04 -30.87 10.96
N ARG A 2 31.92 -29.65 10.44
CA ARG A 2 31.53 -28.46 11.22
C ARG A 2 30.19 -27.93 10.69
N SER A 3 29.18 -27.85 11.56
CA SER A 3 27.87 -27.30 11.21
C SER A 3 27.98 -25.80 10.93
N ARG A 4 27.48 -25.34 9.77
CA ARG A 4 27.33 -23.91 9.47
C ARG A 4 25.99 -23.43 10.06
N HIS A 5 26.02 -22.92 11.29
CA HIS A 5 24.88 -22.14 11.80
C HIS A 5 24.62 -20.96 10.86
N ARG A 6 23.43 -20.91 10.25
CA ARG A 6 22.92 -19.66 9.68
C ARG A 6 22.64 -18.69 10.83
N PRO A 7 23.05 -17.41 10.75
CA PRO A 7 22.66 -16.43 11.75
C PRO A 7 21.15 -16.19 11.69
N ALA A 8 20.50 -16.07 12.84
CA ALA A 8 19.11 -15.66 12.92
C ALA A 8 18.95 -14.21 12.42
N PRO A 9 17.81 -13.85 11.79
CA PRO A 9 17.56 -12.47 11.38
C PRO A 9 17.44 -11.59 12.63
N ALA A 10 18.46 -10.76 12.91
CA ALA A 10 18.53 -9.92 14.10
C ALA A 10 17.22 -9.14 14.34
N ALA A 11 16.61 -9.37 15.50
CA ALA A 11 15.34 -8.77 15.91
C ALA A 11 15.44 -7.24 15.88
N ILE A 12 14.38 -6.58 15.41
CA ILE A 12 14.39 -5.12 15.22
C ILE A 12 14.30 -4.44 16.59
N GLY A 13 15.43 -3.92 17.08
CA GLY A 13 15.47 -3.13 18.31
C GLY A 13 14.48 -1.96 18.25
N ARG A 14 13.79 -1.68 19.36
CA ARG A 14 12.58 -0.82 19.41
C ARG A 14 12.79 0.54 18.71
N SER A 15 13.93 1.19 18.94
CA SER A 15 14.30 2.47 18.32
C SER A 15 14.54 2.37 16.81
N ALA A 16 15.06 1.24 16.32
CA ALA A 16 15.28 0.99 14.90
C ALA A 16 13.96 0.72 14.17
N LEU A 17 12.98 0.09 14.81
CA LEU A 17 11.64 -0.06 14.23
C LEU A 17 10.95 1.29 14.10
N LEU A 18 10.91 2.07 15.18
CA LEU A 18 10.35 3.42 15.18
C LEU A 18 11.01 4.29 14.11
N LEU A 19 12.35 4.30 14.03
CA LEU A 19 13.07 5.12 13.05
C LEU A 19 12.90 4.64 11.60
N ALA A 20 12.80 3.32 11.37
CA ALA A 20 12.57 2.77 10.02
C ALA A 20 11.15 3.07 9.54
N VAL A 21 10.14 2.81 10.37
CA VAL A 21 8.73 3.11 10.06
C VAL A 21 8.54 4.62 9.93
N ALA A 22 9.11 5.45 10.81
CA ALA A 22 9.00 6.91 10.71
C ALA A 22 9.70 7.46 9.46
N ARG A 23 10.89 6.94 9.08
CA ARG A 23 11.57 7.37 7.85
C ARG A 23 10.81 6.93 6.60
N SER A 24 10.27 5.73 6.54
CA SER A 24 9.47 5.29 5.40
C SER A 24 8.11 5.97 5.34
N ALA A 25 7.41 6.16 6.46
CA ALA A 25 6.21 6.99 6.55
C ALA A 25 6.50 8.45 6.14
N LEU A 26 7.65 9.01 6.52
CA LEU A 26 8.09 10.34 6.08
C LEU A 26 8.32 10.39 4.57
N VAL A 27 8.93 9.38 3.95
CA VAL A 27 9.05 9.29 2.48
C VAL A 27 7.66 9.14 1.85
N LEU A 28 6.82 8.23 2.33
CA LEU A 28 5.46 8.03 1.84
C LEU A 28 4.62 9.33 1.92
N LEU A 29 4.65 10.05 3.04
CA LEU A 29 3.94 11.32 3.23
C LEU A 29 4.58 12.51 2.47
N ARG A 30 5.90 12.50 2.23
CA ARG A 30 6.55 13.52 1.38
C ARG A 30 6.13 13.40 -0.08
N TYR A 31 6.00 12.18 -0.59
CA TYR A 31 5.69 11.85 -2.00
C TYR A 31 4.25 11.37 -2.24
N SER A 32 3.40 11.41 -1.22
CA SER A 32 1.94 11.44 -1.37
C SER A 32 1.52 12.66 -2.22
N PRO A 33 0.40 12.59 -2.95
CA PRO A 33 -0.05 13.71 -3.76
C PRO A 33 -0.32 14.97 -2.92
N PRO A 34 -0.20 16.17 -3.51
CA PRO A 34 -0.96 17.31 -2.99
C PRO A 34 -2.45 16.97 -3.11
N LEU A 35 -3.22 17.19 -2.03
CA LEU A 35 -4.68 17.07 -2.08
C LEU A 35 -5.22 17.86 -3.28
N CYS A 36 -5.95 17.19 -4.16
CA CYS A 36 -6.64 17.88 -5.23
C CYS A 36 -7.64 18.85 -4.60
N ARG A 37 -7.65 20.13 -5.00
CA ARG A 37 -8.60 21.13 -4.50
C ARG A 37 -9.99 20.88 -5.10
N SER A 38 -10.63 19.79 -4.72
CA SER A 38 -12.08 19.67 -4.82
C SER A 38 -12.74 20.65 -3.84
N SER A 39 -13.77 21.35 -4.32
CA SER A 39 -14.64 22.15 -3.47
C SER A 39 -15.26 21.29 -2.36
N PRO A 40 -15.62 21.87 -1.19
CA PRO A 40 -16.28 21.11 -0.13
C PRO A 40 -17.54 20.40 -0.67
N PRO A 41 -17.81 19.15 -0.29
CA PRO A 41 -18.94 18.40 -0.80
C PRO A 41 -20.24 19.10 -0.39
N ARG A 42 -21.09 19.41 -1.38
CA ARG A 42 -22.46 19.86 -1.12
C ARG A 42 -23.22 18.69 -0.49
N LEU A 43 -23.98 18.95 0.59
CA LEU A 43 -24.98 17.99 1.04
C LEU A 43 -25.97 17.78 -0.11
N MET A 44 -26.19 16.51 -0.47
CA MET A 44 -27.25 16.08 -1.38
C MET A 44 -28.22 15.21 -0.60
N SER A 45 -29.48 15.59 -0.63
CA SER A 45 -30.58 14.92 0.06
C SER A 45 -31.10 13.70 -0.73
N SER A 46 -31.99 12.94 -0.09
CA SER A 46 -32.50 11.63 -0.51
C SER A 46 -33.42 11.63 -1.74
N SER A 47 -33.62 10.42 -2.31
CA SER A 47 -34.62 10.00 -3.33
C SER A 47 -34.17 10.20 -4.80
N SER A 48 -34.58 9.39 -5.80
CA SER A 48 -35.57 8.29 -5.87
C SER A 48 -35.15 7.12 -6.82
N LYS A 49 -36.09 6.46 -7.53
CA LYS A 49 -35.98 5.17 -8.29
C LYS A 49 -36.71 5.30 -9.68
N ILE A 50 -36.85 4.35 -10.63
CA ILE A 50 -36.83 2.86 -10.62
C ILE A 50 -36.02 2.24 -11.85
N PRO A 51 -36.45 1.36 -12.82
CA PRO A 51 -35.49 0.49 -13.57
C PRO A 51 -35.56 0.46 -15.12
N GLY A 52 -34.70 -0.37 -15.75
CA GLY A 52 -34.83 -0.93 -17.13
C GLY A 52 -33.51 -0.85 -17.94
N SER A 53 -32.99 -1.80 -18.76
CA SER A 53 -33.46 -3.00 -19.53
C SER A 53 -33.56 -2.74 -21.05
N LEU A 54 -33.04 -3.52 -22.01
CA LEU A 54 -32.17 -4.75 -22.06
C LEU A 54 -31.43 -4.78 -23.47
N PRO A 55 -30.66 -5.82 -23.89
CA PRO A 55 -29.63 -5.73 -24.96
C PRO A 55 -30.03 -6.52 -26.25
N PRO A 56 -29.12 -7.08 -27.12
CA PRO A 56 -27.71 -6.79 -27.45
C PRO A 56 -27.44 -6.61 -28.98
N SER A 57 -26.20 -6.38 -29.40
CA SER A 57 -25.73 -6.66 -30.79
C SER A 57 -24.26 -7.13 -30.84
N ARG A 58 -23.89 -7.88 -31.89
CA ARG A 58 -22.56 -8.50 -32.10
C ARG A 58 -21.79 -7.83 -33.25
N SER A 59 -20.47 -7.69 -33.11
CA SER A 59 -19.52 -7.77 -34.24
C SER A 59 -18.08 -8.06 -33.79
N ILE A 60 -17.38 -8.86 -34.61
CA ILE A 60 -15.99 -9.39 -34.56
C ILE A 60 -15.68 -9.76 -36.04
N PRO A 61 -14.43 -9.77 -36.58
CA PRO A 61 -13.10 -9.47 -35.98
C PRO A 61 -12.32 -8.35 -36.72
N ALA A 62 -11.13 -8.02 -36.19
CA ALA A 62 -9.92 -7.82 -37.00
C ALA A 62 -8.71 -8.27 -36.19
N ALA A 63 -7.68 -8.83 -36.82
CA ALA A 63 -6.43 -9.22 -36.18
C ALA A 63 -5.27 -8.37 -36.72
N ALA A 64 -4.38 -7.96 -35.82
CA ALA A 64 -3.08 -7.38 -36.13
C ALA A 64 -2.07 -7.90 -35.10
N MET A 65 -0.86 -8.21 -35.53
CA MET A 65 0.26 -8.51 -34.62
C MET A 65 1.04 -7.24 -34.37
N ASP A 66 1.26 -6.91 -33.10
CA ASP A 66 2.38 -6.08 -32.67
C ASP A 66 2.82 -6.50 -31.26
N GLY A 67 4.12 -6.39 -30.99
CA GLY A 67 4.78 -6.94 -29.80
C GLY A 67 4.65 -6.09 -28.54
N GLU A 68 3.47 -5.50 -28.29
CA GLU A 68 3.26 -4.59 -27.16
C GLU A 68 2.74 -5.34 -25.92
N SER A 69 3.28 -5.03 -24.74
CA SER A 69 2.88 -5.68 -23.48
C SER A 69 1.41 -5.36 -23.18
N PRO A 70 0.52 -6.36 -23.04
CA PRO A 70 -0.92 -6.13 -23.10
C PRO A 70 -1.40 -5.24 -21.96
N ALA A 71 -2.18 -4.21 -22.30
CA ALA A 71 -2.89 -3.40 -21.32
C ALA A 71 -3.80 -4.29 -20.46
N PRO A 72 -3.93 -4.01 -19.14
CA PRO A 72 -4.70 -4.86 -18.23
C PRO A 72 -6.15 -5.06 -18.72
N PRO A 73 -6.68 -6.29 -18.73
CA PRO A 73 -8.04 -6.54 -19.18
C PRO A 73 -9.08 -5.82 -18.32
N ARG A 74 -10.26 -5.55 -18.89
CA ARG A 74 -11.30 -4.72 -18.23
C ARG A 74 -11.83 -5.41 -16.97
N GLY A 75 -11.40 -4.92 -15.81
CA GLY A 75 -11.70 -5.48 -14.50
C GLY A 75 -10.45 -5.92 -13.73
N ALA A 76 -9.28 -5.97 -14.37
CA ALA A 76 -8.04 -6.35 -13.72
C ALA A 76 -7.45 -5.21 -12.87
N CYS A 77 -6.93 -5.58 -11.69
CA CYS A 77 -6.09 -4.71 -10.88
C CYS A 77 -4.67 -4.65 -11.46
N LEU A 78 -4.06 -3.45 -11.52
CA LEU A 78 -2.63 -3.31 -11.79
C LEU A 78 -1.85 -3.43 -10.47
N LEU A 79 -0.79 -4.26 -10.43
CA LEU A 79 0.12 -4.37 -9.29
C LEU A 79 1.58 -4.22 -9.74
N VAL A 80 2.20 -3.09 -9.45
CA VAL A 80 3.59 -2.79 -9.82
C VAL A 80 4.53 -3.18 -8.68
N LEU A 81 5.51 -4.04 -8.96
CA LEU A 81 6.54 -4.47 -8.03
C LEU A 81 7.86 -3.71 -8.27
N CYS A 82 8.49 -3.24 -7.20
CA CYS A 82 9.66 -2.36 -7.23
C CYS A 82 10.71 -2.79 -6.19
N GLY A 83 12.00 -2.79 -6.56
CA GLY A 83 13.11 -3.11 -5.65
C GLY A 83 14.20 -2.03 -5.60
N LYS A 84 14.68 -1.70 -4.40
CA LYS A 84 15.69 -0.64 -4.16
C LYS A 84 17.11 -1.00 -4.62
N SER A 85 17.50 -2.27 -4.51
CA SER A 85 18.74 -2.85 -5.07
C SER A 85 18.42 -4.02 -5.99
N ASP A 86 19.40 -4.51 -6.75
CA ASP A 86 19.17 -5.55 -7.75
C ASP A 86 18.66 -6.86 -7.12
N ALA A 87 19.15 -7.23 -5.92
CA ALA A 87 18.64 -8.37 -5.15
C ALA A 87 17.18 -8.22 -4.65
N GLU A 88 16.60 -7.01 -4.74
CA GLU A 88 15.16 -6.77 -4.53
C GLU A 88 14.41 -6.68 -5.87
N LYS A 89 15.04 -6.21 -6.95
CA LYS A 89 14.50 -6.28 -8.32
C LYS A 89 14.36 -7.73 -8.81
N ASP A 90 15.31 -8.61 -8.47
CA ASP A 90 15.26 -10.03 -8.79
C ASP A 90 14.12 -10.75 -8.06
N ARG A 91 13.85 -10.36 -6.81
CA ARG A 91 12.66 -10.84 -6.08
C ARG A 91 11.37 -10.33 -6.72
N ALA A 92 11.30 -9.05 -7.07
CA ALA A 92 10.16 -8.49 -7.80
C ALA A 92 9.91 -9.24 -9.13
N ARG A 93 10.98 -9.57 -9.89
CA ARG A 93 10.91 -10.41 -11.11
C ARG A 93 10.34 -11.80 -10.82
N SER A 94 10.94 -12.54 -9.89
CA SER A 94 10.52 -13.89 -9.48
C SER A 94 9.04 -13.92 -9.05
N MET A 95 8.63 -13.00 -8.18
CA MET A 95 7.25 -12.86 -7.72
C MET A 95 6.26 -12.53 -8.85
N ALA A 96 6.69 -11.80 -9.88
CA ALA A 96 5.87 -11.51 -11.05
C ALA A 96 5.75 -12.70 -12.02
N SER A 97 6.85 -13.45 -12.24
CA SER A 97 6.88 -14.58 -13.19
C SER A 97 6.25 -15.86 -12.65
N GLU A 98 6.29 -16.08 -11.33
CA GLU A 98 5.84 -17.33 -10.71
C GLU A 98 4.34 -17.34 -10.38
N HIS A 99 3.64 -16.22 -10.55
CA HIS A 99 2.26 -16.00 -10.08
C HIS A 99 2.03 -16.35 -8.59
N ASN A 100 3.11 -16.40 -7.78
CA ASN A 100 3.10 -16.86 -6.38
C ASN A 100 2.39 -15.92 -5.39
N LEU A 101 1.93 -14.74 -5.84
CA LEU A 101 1.09 -13.86 -5.05
C LEU A 101 -0.37 -14.37 -5.07
N LYS A 102 -0.87 -14.78 -3.91
CA LYS A 102 -2.29 -15.02 -3.63
C LYS A 102 -3.01 -13.68 -3.60
N LEU A 103 -3.81 -13.42 -4.63
CA LEU A 103 -4.36 -12.09 -4.87
C LEU A 103 -5.88 -12.14 -4.90
N LEU A 104 -6.48 -11.68 -3.80
CA LEU A 104 -7.88 -11.30 -3.65
C LEU A 104 -8.89 -12.47 -3.62
N ASP A 105 -9.95 -12.30 -2.84
CA ASP A 105 -11.07 -13.24 -2.82
C ASP A 105 -11.95 -13.05 -4.08
N ALA A 106 -11.83 -14.02 -4.99
CA ALA A 106 -12.75 -14.37 -6.07
C ALA A 106 -13.21 -13.24 -7.02
N GLY A 107 -12.53 -13.13 -8.17
CA GLY A 107 -13.14 -12.63 -9.42
C GLY A 107 -12.47 -11.43 -10.10
N GLU A 108 -11.55 -10.73 -9.44
CA GLU A 108 -10.72 -9.69 -10.05
C GLU A 108 -9.37 -10.29 -10.49
N GLU A 109 -9.11 -10.30 -11.79
CA GLU A 109 -7.79 -10.68 -12.35
C GLU A 109 -6.72 -9.62 -11.97
N ILE A 110 -5.44 -9.98 -11.92
CA ILE A 110 -4.37 -9.00 -11.63
C ILE A 110 -3.29 -9.03 -12.72
N ALA A 111 -3.09 -7.88 -13.35
CA ALA A 111 -1.92 -7.62 -14.16
C ALA A 111 -0.76 -7.19 -13.26
N VAL A 112 0.26 -8.04 -13.12
CA VAL A 112 1.50 -7.69 -12.43
C VAL A 112 2.44 -6.97 -13.39
N SER A 113 3.18 -5.99 -12.90
CA SER A 113 4.16 -5.21 -13.67
C SER A 113 5.38 -4.87 -12.83
N LEU A 114 6.46 -4.42 -13.47
CA LEU A 114 7.74 -4.08 -12.82
C LEU A 114 8.09 -2.61 -13.06
N LEU A 115 8.82 -1.98 -12.14
CA LEU A 115 9.49 -0.70 -12.46
C LEU A 115 10.72 -0.91 -13.35
N PRO A 116 10.99 -0.02 -14.33
CA PRO A 116 10.22 1.19 -14.65
C PRO A 116 8.90 0.89 -15.40
N TYR A 117 7.79 1.27 -14.78
CA TYR A 117 6.46 1.22 -15.40
C TYR A 117 6.29 2.52 -16.18
N SER A 118 6.47 2.44 -17.50
CA SER A 118 5.94 3.45 -18.41
C SER A 118 4.43 3.50 -18.20
N ASP A 119 3.88 4.69 -17.94
CA ASP A 119 2.43 4.87 -17.92
C ASP A 119 1.90 4.51 -19.32
N GLY A 120 1.15 3.39 -19.39
CA GLY A 120 0.89 2.67 -20.64
C GLY A 120 0.30 3.58 -21.70
N ALA A 121 0.87 3.56 -22.91
CA ALA A 121 0.72 4.55 -23.97
C ALA A 121 -0.60 5.32 -23.91
N ALA A 122 -0.52 6.57 -23.46
CA ALA A 122 -1.68 7.38 -23.07
C ALA A 122 -2.68 7.53 -24.23
N ASN A 123 -3.68 6.64 -24.27
CA ASN A 123 -4.72 6.66 -25.27
C ASN A 123 -5.50 7.98 -25.13
N PRO A 124 -5.45 8.88 -26.14
CA PRO A 124 -5.97 10.25 -25.97
C PRO A 124 -7.49 10.31 -25.75
N THR A 125 -8.20 9.18 -25.94
CA THR A 125 -9.63 9.06 -25.65
C THR A 125 -9.95 8.74 -24.19
N ASN A 126 -9.02 8.17 -23.42
CA ASN A 126 -9.18 7.81 -22.01
C ASN A 126 -7.82 7.85 -21.29
N PRO A 127 -7.41 8.99 -20.70
CA PRO A 127 -6.22 9.04 -19.87
C PRO A 127 -6.40 8.19 -18.61
N PRO A 128 -5.35 7.49 -18.12
CA PRO A 128 -5.43 6.73 -16.89
C PRO A 128 -5.77 7.64 -15.69
N PRO A 129 -6.47 7.12 -14.65
CA PRO A 129 -6.80 7.90 -13.47
C PRO A 129 -5.52 8.40 -12.81
N LYS A 130 -5.33 9.73 -12.85
CA LYS A 130 -4.08 10.46 -12.58
C LYS A 130 -3.30 9.90 -11.38
N MET A 131 -2.32 9.03 -11.67
CA MET A 131 -1.54 8.28 -10.68
C MET A 131 -0.92 9.25 -9.66
N THR A 132 -1.22 9.03 -8.39
CA THR A 132 -0.93 9.98 -7.32
C THR A 132 0.35 9.65 -6.58
N PHE A 133 0.60 8.38 -6.24
CA PHE A 133 1.85 7.96 -5.62
C PHE A 133 2.96 7.74 -6.65
N ARG A 134 4.17 8.25 -6.36
CA ARG A 134 5.32 8.18 -7.27
C ARG A 134 6.34 7.15 -6.81
N ALA A 135 6.08 5.89 -7.12
CA ALA A 135 6.88 4.74 -6.70
C ALA A 135 8.40 4.88 -6.98
N GLN A 136 8.78 5.44 -8.13
CA GLN A 136 10.20 5.72 -8.42
C GLN A 136 10.80 6.74 -7.45
N ARG A 137 10.15 7.90 -7.22
CA ARG A 137 10.64 8.92 -6.28
C ARG A 137 10.70 8.43 -4.84
N TYR A 138 9.74 7.59 -4.45
CA TYR A 138 9.79 6.87 -3.18
C TYR A 138 11.06 6.01 -3.10
N MET A 139 11.35 5.21 -4.13
CA MET A 139 12.56 4.39 -4.18
C MET A 139 13.83 5.23 -4.17
N ASP A 140 13.91 6.31 -4.95
CA ASP A 140 15.08 7.19 -5.00
C ASP A 140 15.43 7.73 -3.61
N ALA A 141 14.44 8.29 -2.91
CA ALA A 141 14.58 8.90 -1.59
C ALA A 141 14.68 7.89 -0.42
N LEU A 142 14.39 6.61 -0.64
CA LEU A 142 14.44 5.59 0.41
C LEU A 142 15.89 5.33 0.86
N SER A 143 16.15 5.64 2.14
CA SER A 143 17.47 5.52 2.79
C SER A 143 17.57 4.39 3.82
N THR A 144 16.54 3.54 3.91
CA THR A 144 16.48 2.40 4.84
C THR A 144 17.26 1.18 4.33
N SER A 145 17.75 0.37 5.28
CA SER A 145 18.53 -0.85 5.01
C SER A 145 17.72 -2.15 5.04
N ARG A 146 16.44 -2.11 5.45
CA ARG A 146 15.53 -3.27 5.47
C ARG A 146 14.09 -2.91 5.08
N PHE A 147 13.46 -2.02 5.85
CA PHE A 147 12.06 -1.63 5.65
C PHE A 147 11.84 -0.85 4.35
N GLY A 148 10.75 -1.11 3.63
CA GLY A 148 10.31 -0.37 2.45
C GLY A 148 11.03 -0.68 1.14
N ARG A 149 12.03 -1.57 1.16
CA ARG A 149 12.97 -1.77 0.03
C ARG A 149 12.46 -2.67 -1.09
N LEU A 150 11.46 -3.51 -0.78
CA LEU A 150 10.54 -4.06 -1.77
C LEU A 150 9.22 -3.31 -1.60
N LEU A 151 8.70 -2.75 -2.69
CA LEU A 151 7.44 -2.03 -2.76
C LEU A 151 6.51 -2.77 -3.71
N LEU A 152 5.25 -2.89 -3.30
CA LEU A 152 4.11 -3.25 -4.13
C LEU A 152 3.23 -2.01 -4.22
N TRP A 153 2.93 -1.51 -5.42
CA TRP A 153 2.07 -0.34 -5.58
C TRP A 153 0.93 -0.60 -6.57
N SER A 154 -0.23 0.02 -6.33
CA SER A 154 -1.37 0.01 -7.26
C SER A 154 -2.11 1.35 -7.28
N PRO A 155 -2.62 1.78 -8.46
CA PRO A 155 -3.63 2.84 -8.51
C PRO A 155 -4.93 2.47 -7.78
N ARG A 156 -5.28 1.18 -7.71
CA ARG A 156 -6.53 0.71 -7.09
C ARG A 156 -6.47 -0.77 -6.72
N LEU A 157 -6.48 -1.07 -5.43
CA LEU A 157 -6.62 -2.42 -4.86
C LEU A 157 -7.95 -2.53 -4.09
N PRO A 158 -8.42 -3.75 -3.76
CA PRO A 158 -9.41 -3.91 -2.70
C PRO A 158 -8.85 -3.53 -1.32
N SER A 159 -7.72 -4.12 -0.89
CA SER A 159 -7.00 -3.65 0.31
C SER A 159 -5.51 -3.99 0.28
N THR A 160 -4.66 -3.05 0.73
CA THR A 160 -3.22 -3.29 0.97
C THR A 160 -3.01 -4.31 2.09
N HIS A 161 -3.88 -4.30 3.10
CA HIS A 161 -3.82 -5.19 4.26
C HIS A 161 -4.14 -6.64 3.86
N ASP A 162 -5.11 -6.84 2.96
CA ASP A 162 -5.41 -8.17 2.42
C ASP A 162 -4.25 -8.68 1.55
N VAL A 163 -3.67 -7.85 0.67
CA VAL A 163 -2.48 -8.23 -0.12
C VAL A 163 -1.31 -8.63 0.78
N VAL A 164 -1.01 -7.87 1.84
CA VAL A 164 0.10 -8.20 2.75
C VAL A 164 -0.21 -9.46 3.58
N SER A 165 -1.42 -9.58 4.12
CA SER A 165 -1.82 -10.69 5.00
C SER A 165 -2.00 -12.03 4.27
N GLN A 166 -2.36 -12.03 2.98
CA GLN A 166 -2.45 -13.24 2.16
C GLN A 166 -1.06 -13.74 1.71
N ASN A 167 -0.05 -12.85 1.65
CA ASN A 167 1.26 -13.09 1.04
C ASN A 167 2.47 -12.99 1.99
N PHE A 168 2.25 -12.85 3.29
CA PHE A 168 3.29 -12.60 4.31
C PHE A 168 4.44 -13.62 4.38
N CYS A 169 4.32 -14.77 3.71
CA CYS A 169 5.35 -15.81 3.62
C CYS A 169 6.28 -15.64 2.41
N GLU A 170 5.74 -15.14 1.30
CA GLU A 170 6.49 -14.90 0.06
C GLU A 170 7.09 -13.48 0.06
N LEU A 171 6.41 -12.54 0.75
CA LEU A 171 6.89 -11.18 0.97
C LEU A 171 8.06 -11.14 1.97
N PRO A 172 9.25 -10.63 1.56
CA PRO A 172 10.34 -10.34 2.49
C PRO A 172 9.92 -9.43 3.66
N LEU A 173 10.58 -9.55 4.81
CA LEU A 173 10.32 -8.69 5.97
C LEU A 173 10.59 -7.21 5.65
N GLY A 174 9.65 -6.35 6.02
CA GLY A 174 9.71 -4.93 5.68
C GLY A 174 9.29 -4.63 4.24
N SER A 175 8.67 -5.56 3.51
CA SER A 175 7.97 -5.22 2.26
C SER A 175 6.82 -4.29 2.56
N VAL A 176 6.60 -3.28 1.70
CA VAL A 176 5.51 -2.31 1.83
C VAL A 176 4.57 -2.42 0.63
N CYS A 177 3.27 -2.52 0.88
CA CYS A 177 2.22 -2.36 -0.11
C CYS A 177 1.62 -0.94 -0.01
N VAL A 178 1.34 -0.28 -1.13
CA VAL A 178 0.72 1.06 -1.20
C VAL A 178 -0.40 1.05 -2.22
N ALA A 179 -1.53 1.68 -1.91
CA ALA A 179 -2.61 1.90 -2.86
C ALA A 179 -3.04 3.37 -2.87
N ASP A 180 -3.27 3.92 -4.06
CA ASP A 180 -3.86 5.27 -4.20
C ASP A 180 -5.35 5.26 -3.80
N ILE A 181 -6.04 4.13 -4.01
CA ILE A 181 -7.43 3.88 -3.63
C ILE A 181 -7.60 2.42 -3.16
N GLN A 182 -8.27 2.20 -2.03
CA GLN A 182 -8.79 0.91 -1.59
C GLN A 182 -10.30 0.79 -1.89
N ALA A 183 -10.73 -0.32 -2.50
CA ALA A 183 -12.14 -0.59 -2.81
C ALA A 183 -12.90 -1.38 -1.73
N LYS A 184 -12.17 -2.09 -0.86
CA LYS A 184 -12.68 -2.91 0.26
C LYS A 184 -11.83 -2.67 1.52
N GLY A 185 -11.44 -1.40 1.76
CA GLY A 185 -10.49 -1.02 2.80
C GLY A 185 -10.89 -1.52 4.19
N ARG A 186 -9.93 -2.09 4.94
CA ARG A 186 -10.17 -2.69 6.25
C ARG A 186 -10.12 -1.64 7.37
N GLY A 187 -11.09 -1.69 8.27
CA GLY A 187 -11.03 -1.08 9.60
C GLY A 187 -11.04 -2.15 10.70
N ARG A 188 -10.95 -1.73 11.97
CA ARG A 188 -11.03 -2.67 13.11
C ARG A 188 -12.42 -3.32 13.21
N SER A 189 -12.46 -4.57 13.65
CA SER A 189 -13.66 -5.39 13.84
C SER A 189 -14.45 -5.64 12.54
N LYS A 190 -15.54 -4.91 12.30
CA LYS A 190 -16.37 -5.01 11.06
C LYS A 190 -16.48 -3.68 10.32
N ASN A 191 -15.70 -2.67 10.73
CA ASN A 191 -15.72 -1.36 10.10
C ASN A 191 -14.99 -1.40 8.76
N VAL A 192 -15.52 -0.71 7.75
CA VAL A 192 -14.84 -0.44 6.47
C VAL A 192 -14.02 0.84 6.62
N TRP A 193 -12.87 0.92 5.96
CA TRP A 193 -12.11 2.15 5.79
C TRP A 193 -12.33 2.72 4.39
N GLU A 194 -12.95 3.90 4.33
CA GLU A 194 -13.08 4.67 3.09
C GLU A 194 -11.79 5.43 2.79
N SER A 195 -11.23 5.24 1.60
CA SER A 195 -10.04 5.95 1.12
C SER A 195 -10.34 6.76 -0.14
N PRO A 196 -10.82 8.02 -0.02
CA PRO A 196 -10.89 8.94 -1.15
C PRO A 196 -9.49 9.26 -1.71
N PRO A 197 -9.39 9.70 -2.98
CA PRO A 197 -8.11 10.05 -3.60
C PRO A 197 -7.33 11.09 -2.79
N GLY A 198 -6.07 10.78 -2.48
CA GLY A 198 -5.20 11.61 -1.64
C GLY A 198 -5.02 11.11 -0.20
N CYS A 199 -5.77 10.08 0.22
CA CYS A 199 -5.40 9.28 1.38
C CYS A 199 -4.11 8.48 1.10
N LEU A 200 -3.17 8.47 2.04
CA LEU A 200 -2.04 7.54 2.00
C LEU A 200 -2.48 6.19 2.59
N MET A 201 -2.80 5.22 1.73
CA MET A 201 -3.07 3.85 2.17
C MET A 201 -1.84 2.96 1.93
N PHE A 202 -1.31 2.38 3.00
CA PHE A 202 -0.18 1.46 2.94
C PHE A 202 -0.31 0.37 3.99
N SER A 203 0.38 -0.74 3.76
CA SER A 203 0.49 -1.90 4.65
C SER A 203 1.90 -2.49 4.56
N PHE A 204 2.38 -3.23 5.55
CA PHE A 204 3.75 -3.76 5.57
C PHE A 204 3.95 -5.03 6.40
N THR A 205 4.99 -5.81 6.08
CA THR A 205 5.37 -7.02 6.82
C THR A 205 6.37 -6.74 7.97
N LEU A 206 6.13 -7.32 9.14
CA LEU A 206 7.10 -7.45 10.24
C LEU A 206 7.10 -8.89 10.77
N GLN A 207 8.20 -9.26 11.45
CA GLN A 207 8.29 -10.48 12.24
C GLN A 207 8.72 -10.13 13.68
N MET A 208 8.10 -10.80 14.66
CA MET A 208 8.38 -10.65 16.08
C MET A 208 8.46 -12.03 16.75
N GLU A 209 9.35 -12.16 17.74
CA GLU A 209 9.52 -13.38 18.53
C GLU A 209 8.67 -13.33 19.82
N ASP A 210 8.63 -12.18 20.50
CA ASP A 210 7.83 -11.97 21.71
C ASP A 210 6.44 -11.42 21.39
N GLY A 211 5.41 -12.27 21.54
CA GLY A 211 4.02 -11.90 21.32
C GLY A 211 3.49 -10.81 22.25
N ARG A 212 4.09 -10.61 23.43
CA ARG A 212 3.70 -9.55 24.36
C ARG A 212 4.03 -8.16 23.81
N ALA A 213 4.92 -8.07 22.82
CA ALA A 213 5.29 -6.83 22.15
C ALA A 213 4.43 -6.51 20.92
N VAL A 214 3.64 -7.47 20.38
CA VAL A 214 2.79 -7.24 19.20
C VAL A 214 1.74 -6.13 19.44
N PRO A 215 1.02 -6.06 20.58
CA PRO A 215 0.09 -4.96 20.86
C PRO A 215 0.75 -3.58 20.95
N LEU A 216 2.09 -3.51 21.08
CA LEU A 216 2.83 -2.24 21.12
C LEU A 216 3.11 -1.67 19.72
N VAL A 217 3.03 -2.49 18.67
CA VAL A 217 3.33 -2.06 17.29
C VAL A 217 2.41 -0.92 16.87
N GLN A 218 1.11 -1.01 17.17
CA GLN A 218 0.15 0.05 16.80
C GLN A 218 0.50 1.42 17.42
N TYR A 219 1.12 1.45 18.62
CA TYR A 219 1.55 2.70 19.26
C TYR A 219 2.84 3.23 18.64
N VAL A 220 3.78 2.34 18.30
CA VAL A 220 5.01 2.69 17.57
C VAL A 220 4.68 3.27 16.19
N VAL A 221 3.74 2.67 15.47
CA VAL A 221 3.25 3.17 14.17
C VAL A 221 2.51 4.50 14.34
N SER A 222 1.57 4.61 15.29
CA SER A 222 0.82 5.85 15.56
C SER A 222 1.75 7.02 15.87
N LEU A 223 2.81 6.79 16.66
CA LEU A 223 3.84 7.78 16.95
C LEU A 223 4.70 8.09 15.72
N ALA A 224 5.17 7.07 15.00
CA ALA A 224 5.97 7.23 13.78
C ALA A 224 5.26 8.08 12.71
N VAL A 225 3.97 7.84 12.48
CA VAL A 225 3.15 8.65 11.54
C VAL A 225 2.96 10.07 12.07
N THR A 226 2.71 10.23 13.38
CA THR A 226 2.54 11.57 13.99
C THR A 226 3.81 12.42 13.89
N GLU A 227 4.99 11.86 14.16
CA GLU A 227 6.27 12.58 13.99
C GLU A 227 6.58 12.82 12.50
N ALA A 228 6.33 11.85 11.62
CA ALA A 228 6.53 12.01 10.19
C ALA A 228 5.68 13.16 9.61
N ILE A 229 4.43 13.37 10.08
CA ILE A 229 3.62 14.52 9.68
C ILE A 229 4.28 15.85 10.10
N LYS A 230 4.82 15.95 11.32
CA LYS A 230 5.55 17.16 11.77
C LYS A 230 6.78 17.43 10.91
N ASP A 231 7.53 16.39 10.56
CA ASP A 231 8.73 16.48 9.70
C ASP A 231 8.40 16.73 8.22
N VAL A 232 7.16 16.46 7.77
CA VAL A 232 6.64 16.98 6.49
C VAL A 232 6.28 18.46 6.60
N CYS A 233 5.59 18.88 7.67
CA CYS A 233 5.25 20.28 7.87
C CYS A 233 6.50 21.17 7.90
N ARG A 234 7.49 20.81 8.75
CA ARG A 234 8.76 21.56 8.85
C ARG A 234 9.53 21.60 7.54
N ALA A 235 9.53 20.52 6.74
CA ALA A 235 10.28 20.44 5.49
C ALA A 235 9.53 20.95 4.25
N LYS A 236 8.35 21.55 4.44
CA LYS A 236 7.55 22.22 3.39
C LYS A 236 7.10 23.63 3.84
N ASP A 237 7.70 24.15 4.92
CA ASP A 237 7.37 25.43 5.56
C ASP A 237 5.86 25.62 5.84
N LEU A 238 5.17 24.52 6.18
CA LEU A 238 3.75 24.49 6.49
C LEU A 238 3.53 24.73 8.00
N PRO A 239 2.40 25.36 8.39
CA PRO A 239 2.04 25.50 9.80
C PRO A 239 1.96 24.13 10.51
N PHE A 240 2.30 24.13 11.80
CA PHE A 240 2.28 22.93 12.63
C PHE A 240 0.86 22.34 12.71
N LEU A 241 0.69 21.13 12.17
CA LEU A 241 -0.55 20.37 12.32
C LEU A 241 -0.56 19.64 13.66
N GLY A 242 -1.42 20.08 14.56
CA GLY A 242 -1.62 19.49 15.89
C GLY A 242 -2.33 18.14 15.88
N VAL A 243 -1.77 17.16 15.16
CA VAL A 243 -2.27 15.78 15.11
C VAL A 243 -2.10 15.11 16.47
N LYS A 244 -3.17 14.51 16.98
CA LYS A 244 -3.23 13.82 18.27
C LYS A 244 -3.61 12.36 18.06
N ILE A 245 -2.99 11.46 18.82
CA ILE A 245 -3.37 10.05 18.86
C ILE A 245 -4.58 9.90 19.80
N LYS A 246 -5.75 9.58 19.27
CA LYS A 246 -6.88 9.08 20.07
C LYS A 246 -6.69 7.58 20.24
N TRP A 247 -6.49 7.17 21.48
CA TRP A 247 -6.18 5.77 21.79
C TRP A 247 -7.31 4.80 21.41
N PRO A 248 -6.99 3.56 20.98
CA PRO A 248 -5.64 2.99 20.90
C PRO A 248 -4.94 3.15 19.54
N ASN A 249 -5.66 3.57 18.48
CA ASN A 249 -5.20 3.40 17.10
C ASN A 249 -5.63 4.51 16.11
N ASP A 250 -6.25 5.60 16.56
CA ASP A 250 -6.82 6.61 15.68
C ASP A 250 -6.02 7.93 15.69
N LEU A 251 -5.87 8.57 14.53
CA LEU A 251 -5.23 9.89 14.41
C LEU A 251 -6.28 10.98 14.19
N TYR A 252 -6.20 12.06 14.95
CA TYR A 252 -7.17 13.14 14.99
C TYR A 252 -6.51 14.52 14.79
N LEU A 253 -7.17 15.40 14.04
CA LEU A 253 -6.79 16.81 13.85
C LEU A 253 -8.05 17.67 14.00
N ASN A 254 -7.99 18.72 14.82
CA ASN A 254 -9.11 19.66 15.05
C ASN A 254 -10.45 18.97 15.43
N GLY A 255 -10.39 17.84 16.15
CA GLY A 255 -11.56 17.05 16.54
C GLY A 255 -12.06 16.05 15.49
N LEU A 256 -11.59 16.15 14.24
CA LEU A 256 -11.91 15.23 13.16
C LEU A 256 -10.89 14.07 13.11
N LYS A 257 -11.36 12.87 12.75
CA LYS A 257 -10.48 11.72 12.50
C LYS A 257 -9.84 11.85 11.12
N VAL A 258 -8.52 11.78 11.06
CA VAL A 258 -7.71 11.96 9.83
C VAL A 258 -6.87 10.73 9.46
N GLY A 259 -6.84 9.72 10.32
CA GLY A 259 -6.15 8.45 10.07
C GLY A 259 -6.54 7.37 11.08
N GLY A 260 -6.13 6.14 10.79
CA GLY A 260 -6.30 4.99 11.67
C GLY A 260 -5.27 3.92 11.35
N ILE A 261 -4.75 3.27 12.39
CA ILE A 261 -3.77 2.20 12.32
C ILE A 261 -4.50 0.85 12.49
N LEU A 262 -4.11 -0.18 11.72
CA LEU A 262 -4.72 -1.52 11.78
C LEU A 262 -3.66 -2.63 11.92
N CYS A 263 -3.02 -2.74 13.09
CA CYS A 263 -2.14 -3.87 13.34
C CYS A 263 -2.93 -5.16 13.60
N THR A 264 -2.60 -6.22 12.87
CA THR A 264 -3.04 -7.60 13.13
C THR A 264 -1.84 -8.56 13.02
N SER A 265 -1.99 -9.83 13.39
CA SER A 265 -0.87 -10.78 13.41
C SER A 265 -1.28 -12.23 13.24
N THR A 266 -0.46 -13.01 12.53
CA THR A 266 -0.58 -14.46 12.37
C THR A 266 0.64 -15.17 12.96
N TYR A 267 0.41 -16.27 13.70
CA TYR A 267 1.48 -17.12 14.23
C TYR A 267 1.79 -18.26 13.27
N ARG A 268 3.05 -18.37 12.81
CA ARG A 268 3.53 -19.47 11.95
C ARG A 268 4.97 -19.84 12.31
N SER A 269 5.29 -21.14 12.34
CA SER A 269 6.66 -21.66 12.49
C SER A 269 7.47 -21.06 13.67
N LYS A 270 6.84 -20.92 14.85
CA LYS A 270 7.43 -20.29 16.05
C LYS A 270 7.80 -18.81 15.87
N SER A 271 7.06 -18.07 15.06
CA SER A 271 7.20 -16.62 14.91
C SER A 271 5.85 -15.95 14.68
N LEU A 272 5.73 -14.69 15.12
CA LEU A 272 4.57 -13.85 14.88
C LEU A 272 4.86 -12.92 13.71
N PHE A 273 4.10 -13.08 12.64
CA PHE A 273 4.11 -12.18 11.51
C PHE A 273 3.06 -11.11 11.80
N VAL A 274 3.51 -9.85 11.91
CA VAL A 274 2.66 -8.70 12.20
C VAL A 274 2.53 -7.90 10.92
N TYR A 275 1.31 -7.46 10.62
CA TYR A 275 1.02 -6.61 9.49
C TYR A 275 0.08 -5.50 9.91
N GLU A 276 0.46 -4.30 9.50
CA GLU A 276 -0.39 -3.11 9.35
C GLU A 276 -0.80 -3.07 7.88
#